data_AF-A0A150WHZ3-F1
#
_entry.id   AF-A0A150WHZ3-F1
#
_cell.length_a   1.000
_cell.length_b   1.000
_cell.length_c   1.000
_cell.angle_alpha   90.00
_cell.angle_beta   90.00
_cell.angle_gamma   90.00
#
_symmetry.space_group_name_H-M   'P 1'
#
loop_
_entity.id
_entity.type
_entity.pdbx_description
1 polymer ?
#
loop_
_entity_poly.entity_id
_entity_poly.type
_entity_poly.pdbx_seq_one_letter_code
_entity_poly.pdbx_strand_id
1 'polypeptide(L)'
;MGRMMSETYVNRTNSDTFTSAKILRVASPFSSQFGFTILTLIAYFAVWRFASADSWISQAFFAEDHLGEWLQFAFCLATGVVALKTFRRASPKWLSAAILLGGVGMIFIGGEEISWGQRLFNFPSSEFFFLRNYQNETNLHNLLPLESNLIPYYIAAFVLGVVLNAIGFKLTPSGQKWPVADMFISSLIMAAFYFFLPMSQHIYFYEYTELWIYASIFIYTVRIRKNLLVENNRGVL
;
A
#
# COMPACT_ATOMS: atom_id res chain seq x y z
N MET A 1 -54.08 -3.11 64.89
CA MET A 1 -53.59 -4.47 65.19
C MET A 1 -54.27 -5.41 64.20
N GLY A 2 -53.53 -5.98 63.24
CA GLY A 2 -54.07 -6.85 62.18
C GLY A 2 -53.27 -6.76 60.88
N ARG A 3 -52.58 -7.85 60.51
CA ARG A 3 -51.60 -8.02 59.42
C ARG A 3 -52.21 -8.15 58.02
N MET A 4 -51.42 -7.83 56.98
CA MET A 4 -50.99 -8.69 55.82
C MET A 4 -50.71 -7.79 54.59
N MET A 5 -49.47 -7.67 54.09
CA MET A 5 -48.67 -8.59 53.22
C MET A 5 -48.84 -8.26 51.72
N SER A 6 -47.70 -8.39 51.01
CA SER A 6 -47.47 -8.26 49.56
C SER A 6 -47.32 -6.81 49.07
N GLU A 7 -46.34 -6.42 48.24
CA GLU A 7 -45.56 -7.18 47.27
C GLU A 7 -44.26 -6.44 46.93
N THR A 8 -43.16 -7.19 46.88
CA THR A 8 -41.89 -6.82 46.25
C THR A 8 -42.08 -6.60 44.75
N TYR A 9 -41.98 -5.36 44.28
CA TYR A 9 -41.67 -5.06 42.88
C TYR A 9 -40.25 -4.49 42.81
N VAL A 10 -39.28 -5.40 42.84
CA VAL A 10 -37.89 -5.11 42.49
C VAL A 10 -37.86 -4.86 40.99
N ASN A 11 -37.75 -3.58 40.61
CA ASN A 11 -37.59 -3.15 39.23
C ASN A 11 -36.16 -3.49 38.74
N ARG A 12 -35.90 -4.78 38.48
CA ARG A 12 -34.67 -5.29 37.86
C ARG A 12 -34.86 -5.36 36.34
N THR A 13 -34.81 -4.24 35.64
CA THR A 13 -34.80 -4.26 34.16
C THR A 13 -33.98 -3.15 33.49
N ASN A 14 -33.11 -2.42 34.21
CA ASN A 14 -32.29 -1.38 33.60
C ASN A 14 -30.75 -1.53 33.77
N SER A 15 -30.25 -2.60 34.39
CA SER A 15 -28.80 -2.83 34.53
C SER A 15 -28.18 -3.69 33.43
N ASP A 16 -28.98 -4.49 32.72
CA ASP A 16 -28.43 -5.57 31.89
C ASP A 16 -28.38 -5.20 30.39
N THR A 17 -29.12 -4.17 29.98
CA THR A 17 -29.13 -3.64 28.60
C THR A 17 -27.98 -2.66 28.32
N PHE A 18 -27.47 -1.96 29.34
CA PHE A 18 -26.32 -1.06 29.18
C PHE A 18 -24.97 -1.78 29.19
N THR A 19 -24.90 -2.95 29.83
CA THR A 19 -23.66 -3.73 29.97
C THR A 19 -23.39 -4.55 28.71
N SER A 20 -24.43 -5.08 28.07
CA SER A 20 -24.35 -5.89 26.85
C SER A 20 -23.93 -5.08 25.61
N ALA A 21 -24.29 -3.79 25.54
CA ALA A 21 -23.94 -2.91 24.42
C ALA A 21 -22.48 -2.41 24.45
N LYS A 22 -21.81 -2.48 25.62
CA LYS A 22 -20.38 -2.11 25.76
C LYS A 22 -19.43 -3.27 25.51
N ILE A 23 -19.87 -4.51 25.76
CA ILE A 23 -19.03 -5.71 25.63
C ILE A 23 -18.84 -6.13 24.16
N LEU A 24 -19.76 -5.78 23.26
CA LEU A 24 -19.66 -6.12 21.83
C LEU A 24 -18.87 -5.12 20.95
N ARG A 25 -18.18 -4.13 21.53
CA ARG A 25 -17.38 -3.14 20.77
C ARG A 25 -15.87 -3.22 20.96
N VAL A 26 -15.36 -4.34 21.47
CA VAL A 26 -13.91 -4.57 21.51
C VAL A 26 -13.60 -6.00 21.04
N ALA A 27 -13.97 -6.32 19.79
CA ALA A 27 -13.07 -7.20 19.04
C ALA A 27 -11.76 -6.43 18.94
N SER A 28 -10.75 -6.88 19.68
CA SER A 28 -9.50 -6.16 19.89
C SER A 28 -8.94 -5.67 18.55
N PRO A 29 -8.52 -4.40 18.45
CA PRO A 29 -8.01 -3.87 17.21
C PRO A 29 -6.84 -4.67 16.61
N PHE A 30 -6.13 -5.38 17.47
CA PHE A 30 -4.92 -6.14 17.23
C PHE A 30 -5.10 -7.41 16.39
N SER A 31 -6.24 -8.12 16.51
CA SER A 31 -6.41 -9.45 15.89
C SER A 31 -6.57 -9.41 14.37
N SER A 32 -7.17 -8.35 13.81
CA SER A 32 -7.33 -8.21 12.35
C SER A 32 -6.04 -7.79 11.65
N GLN A 33 -5.14 -7.10 12.36
CA GLN A 33 -3.86 -6.62 11.82
C GLN A 33 -2.87 -7.76 11.67
N PHE A 34 -2.74 -8.55 12.73
CA PHE A 34 -1.96 -9.77 12.72
C PHE A 34 -2.43 -10.75 11.62
N GLY A 35 -3.75 -10.87 11.46
CA GLY A 35 -4.34 -11.66 10.37
C GLY A 35 -3.96 -11.15 8.98
N PHE A 36 -4.00 -9.83 8.74
CA PHE A 36 -3.61 -9.25 7.45
C PHE A 36 -2.11 -9.41 7.17
N THR A 37 -1.24 -9.15 8.15
CA THR A 37 0.20 -9.39 8.03
C THR A 37 0.46 -10.87 7.72
N ILE A 38 -0.16 -11.80 8.44
CA ILE A 38 -0.01 -13.25 8.17
C ILE A 38 -0.52 -13.64 6.78
N LEU A 39 -1.69 -13.14 6.36
CA LEU A 39 -2.21 -13.41 5.01
C LEU A 39 -1.28 -12.87 3.93
N THR A 40 -0.67 -11.71 4.16
CA THR A 40 0.33 -11.13 3.25
C THR A 40 1.58 -12.00 3.20
N LEU A 41 2.07 -12.47 4.34
CA LEU A 41 3.22 -13.40 4.41
C LEU A 41 2.91 -14.74 3.74
N ILE A 42 1.68 -15.25 3.86
CA ILE A 42 1.23 -16.49 3.20
C ILE A 42 1.13 -16.29 1.69
N ALA A 43 0.49 -15.21 1.24
CA ALA A 43 0.40 -14.88 -0.18
C ALA A 43 1.79 -14.72 -0.79
N TYR A 44 2.70 -14.08 -0.05
CA TYR A 44 4.09 -13.91 -0.42
C TYR A 44 4.84 -15.24 -0.51
N PHE A 45 4.74 -16.11 0.51
CA PHE A 45 5.35 -17.44 0.48
C PHE A 45 4.81 -18.29 -0.67
N ALA A 46 3.51 -18.18 -0.97
CA ALA A 46 2.90 -18.82 -2.12
C ALA A 46 3.51 -18.31 -3.43
N VAL A 47 3.56 -16.99 -3.63
CA VAL A 47 4.16 -16.37 -4.82
C VAL A 47 5.63 -16.78 -4.96
N TRP A 48 6.42 -16.69 -3.90
CA TRP A 48 7.80 -17.15 -3.87
C TRP A 48 7.92 -18.62 -4.30
N ARG A 49 7.09 -19.50 -3.71
CA ARG A 49 7.10 -20.93 -4.01
C ARG A 49 6.69 -21.23 -5.45
N PHE A 50 5.74 -20.47 -6.01
CA PHE A 50 5.28 -20.62 -7.39
C PHE A 50 6.27 -20.03 -8.41
N ALA A 51 6.88 -18.89 -8.09
CA ALA A 51 7.90 -18.24 -8.89
C ALA A 51 9.15 -19.13 -9.02
N SER A 52 9.55 -19.75 -7.90
CA SER A 52 10.69 -20.67 -7.82
C SER A 52 10.44 -22.06 -8.44
N ALA A 53 9.25 -22.32 -8.97
CA ALA A 53 8.85 -23.65 -9.43
C ALA A 53 9.04 -23.91 -10.94
N ASP A 54 9.66 -22.99 -11.69
CA ASP A 54 9.71 -23.02 -13.17
C ASP A 54 8.34 -23.35 -13.80
N SER A 55 7.28 -22.82 -13.19
CA SER A 55 5.90 -23.11 -13.60
C SER A 55 5.43 -22.16 -14.70
N TRP A 56 4.44 -22.57 -15.50
CA TRP A 56 3.81 -21.71 -16.51
C TRP A 56 3.21 -20.42 -15.90
N ILE A 57 2.80 -20.48 -14.62
CA ILE A 57 2.31 -19.32 -13.86
C ILE A 57 3.45 -18.33 -13.60
N SER A 58 4.64 -18.84 -13.22
CA SER A 58 5.84 -18.02 -13.03
C SER A 58 6.22 -17.31 -14.33
N GLN A 59 6.25 -18.05 -15.45
CA GLN A 59 6.53 -17.48 -16.76
C GLN A 59 5.51 -16.41 -17.12
N ALA A 60 4.20 -16.67 -16.99
CA ALA A 60 3.15 -15.69 -17.34
C ALA A 60 3.14 -14.42 -16.46
N PHE A 61 3.65 -14.47 -15.22
CA PHE A 61 3.71 -13.31 -14.34
C PHE A 61 5.03 -12.53 -14.45
N PHE A 62 6.15 -13.19 -14.79
CA PHE A 62 7.49 -12.63 -14.65
C PHE A 62 8.41 -12.63 -15.91
N ALA A 63 8.04 -13.22 -17.05
CA ALA A 63 8.87 -13.30 -18.26
C ALA A 63 8.77 -12.14 -19.31
N GLU A 64 9.37 -10.97 -19.17
CA GLU A 64 9.46 -9.89 -20.20
C GLU A 64 8.10 -9.40 -20.82
N ASP A 65 7.71 -8.16 -20.50
CA ASP A 65 6.52 -7.45 -21.01
C ASP A 65 5.19 -7.92 -20.39
N HIS A 66 5.11 -7.86 -19.06
CA HIS A 66 4.29 -8.80 -18.28
C HIS A 66 3.24 -8.18 -17.36
N LEU A 67 2.27 -9.01 -16.97
CA LEU A 67 1.12 -8.64 -16.15
C LEU A 67 1.53 -7.88 -14.86
N GLY A 68 2.70 -8.20 -14.30
CA GLY A 68 3.31 -7.47 -13.17
C GLY A 68 3.48 -5.98 -13.46
N GLU A 69 4.23 -5.63 -14.52
CA GLU A 69 4.46 -4.25 -14.98
C GLU A 69 3.15 -3.50 -15.25
N TRP A 70 2.18 -4.16 -15.88
CA TRP A 70 0.87 -3.56 -16.13
C TRP A 70 0.07 -3.30 -14.85
N LEU A 71 0.16 -4.19 -13.86
CA LEU A 71 -0.46 -3.98 -12.55
C LEU A 71 0.26 -2.88 -11.76
N GLN A 72 1.59 -2.85 -11.80
CA GLN A 72 2.41 -1.78 -11.21
C GLN A 72 2.02 -0.43 -11.81
N PHE A 73 2.00 -0.32 -13.15
CA PHE A 73 1.51 0.85 -13.89
C PHE A 73 0.09 1.24 -13.48
N ALA A 74 -0.84 0.28 -13.40
CA ALA A 74 -2.22 0.54 -13.04
C ALA A 74 -2.35 1.14 -11.62
N PHE A 75 -1.62 0.58 -10.64
CA PHE A 75 -1.60 1.13 -9.28
C PHE A 75 -0.95 2.52 -9.21
N CYS A 76 0.16 2.71 -9.93
CA CYS A 76 0.85 3.99 -10.06
C CYS A 76 -0.07 5.08 -10.65
N LEU A 77 -0.70 4.79 -11.79
CA LEU A 77 -1.64 5.69 -12.47
C LEU A 77 -2.86 5.97 -11.59
N ALA A 78 -3.47 4.94 -11.00
CA ALA A 78 -4.63 5.09 -10.12
C ALA A 78 -4.30 5.97 -8.90
N THR A 79 -3.11 5.80 -8.32
CA THR A 79 -2.61 6.63 -7.23
C THR A 79 -2.51 8.09 -7.65
N GLY A 80 -1.88 8.37 -8.80
CA GLY A 80 -1.77 9.71 -9.35
C GLY A 80 -3.12 10.38 -9.57
N VAL A 81 -4.07 9.66 -10.17
CA VAL A 81 -5.44 10.16 -10.40
C VAL A 81 -6.16 10.48 -9.09
N VAL A 82 -6.04 9.63 -8.07
CA VAL A 82 -6.65 9.88 -6.76
C VAL A 82 -5.97 11.09 -6.10
N ALA A 83 -4.65 11.19 -6.15
CA ALA A 83 -3.90 12.31 -5.60
C ALA A 83 -4.29 13.66 -6.25
N LEU A 84 -4.41 13.72 -7.58
CA LEU A 84 -4.87 14.91 -8.32
C LEU A 84 -6.30 15.33 -7.92
N LYS A 85 -7.16 14.38 -7.58
CA LYS A 85 -8.51 14.66 -7.07
C LYS A 85 -8.52 15.06 -5.59
N THR A 86 -7.42 14.84 -4.86
CA THR A 86 -7.36 14.96 -3.40
C THR A 86 -6.57 16.18 -2.95
N PHE A 87 -5.48 16.55 -3.63
CA PHE A 87 -4.54 17.56 -3.13
C PHE A 87 -5.19 18.91 -2.81
N ARG A 88 -6.18 19.36 -3.60
CA ARG A 88 -6.90 20.63 -3.37
C ARG A 88 -7.76 20.65 -2.11
N ARG A 89 -8.06 19.47 -1.55
CA ARG A 89 -8.86 19.29 -0.33
C ARG A 89 -8.00 19.20 0.92
N ALA A 90 -6.70 19.01 0.75
CA ALA A 90 -5.79 18.84 1.87
C ALA A 90 -5.38 20.20 2.42
N SER A 91 -5.46 20.32 3.74
CA SER A 91 -4.91 21.42 4.53
C SER A 91 -4.05 20.80 5.63
N PRO A 92 -2.93 21.43 6.02
CA PRO A 92 -2.34 22.67 5.50
C PRO A 92 -1.68 22.54 4.11
N LYS A 93 -1.22 23.66 3.52
CA LYS A 93 -0.65 23.71 2.15
C LYS A 93 0.52 22.75 1.90
N TRP A 94 1.34 22.46 2.91
CA TRP A 94 2.43 21.48 2.75
C TRP A 94 1.90 20.06 2.50
N LEU A 95 0.76 19.69 3.10
CA LEU A 95 0.14 18.38 2.88
C LEU A 95 -0.45 18.31 1.47
N SER A 96 -1.07 19.41 1.01
CA SER A 96 -1.52 19.56 -0.38
C SER A 96 -0.37 19.37 -1.38
N ALA A 97 0.77 20.04 -1.14
CA ALA A 97 1.96 19.89 -1.97
C ALA A 97 2.50 18.45 -1.94
N ALA A 98 2.59 17.83 -0.76
CA ALA A 98 3.06 16.45 -0.62
C ALA A 98 2.19 15.45 -1.39
N ILE A 99 0.86 15.56 -1.31
CA ILE A 99 -0.07 14.70 -2.05
C ILE A 99 0.08 14.92 -3.56
N LEU A 100 0.20 16.18 -4.01
CA LEU A 100 0.38 16.49 -5.43
C LEU A 100 1.69 15.93 -5.98
N LEU A 101 2.81 16.23 -5.31
CA LEU A 101 4.14 15.78 -5.72
C LEU A 101 4.24 14.25 -5.69
N GLY A 102 3.71 13.61 -4.64
CA GLY A 102 3.64 12.15 -4.58
C GLY A 102 2.81 11.57 -5.71
N GLY A 103 1.64 12.16 -6.01
CA GLY A 103 0.79 11.72 -7.13
C GLY A 103 1.45 11.84 -8.50
N VAL A 104 2.13 12.95 -8.76
CA VAL A 104 2.90 13.16 -10.01
C VAL A 104 4.07 12.19 -10.08
N GLY A 105 4.79 11.98 -8.96
CA GLY A 105 5.86 11.00 -8.87
C GLY A 105 5.39 9.59 -9.20
N MET A 106 4.21 9.18 -8.72
CA MET A 106 3.65 7.86 -9.05
C MET A 106 3.28 7.73 -10.53
N ILE A 107 2.76 8.79 -11.18
CA ILE A 107 2.52 8.75 -12.64
C ILE A 107 3.83 8.61 -13.40
N PHE A 108 4.88 9.31 -12.96
CA PHE A 108 6.20 9.21 -13.55
C PHE A 108 6.76 7.79 -13.42
N ILE A 109 6.74 7.22 -12.20
CA ILE A 109 7.16 5.83 -11.94
C ILE A 109 6.37 4.86 -12.82
N GLY A 110 5.03 4.98 -12.87
CA GLY A 110 4.23 4.12 -13.75
C GLY A 110 4.59 4.27 -15.23
N GLY A 111 4.92 5.48 -15.69
CA GLY A 111 5.43 5.70 -17.04
C GLY A 111 6.74 4.97 -17.30
N GLU A 112 7.67 5.01 -16.34
CA GLU A 112 8.93 4.27 -16.41
C GLU A 112 8.69 2.76 -16.53
N GLU A 113 7.79 2.18 -15.71
CA GLU A 113 7.47 0.73 -15.72
C GLU A 113 7.00 0.18 -17.08
N ILE A 114 6.34 1.01 -17.90
CA ILE A 114 5.87 0.62 -19.24
C ILE A 114 6.66 1.29 -20.36
N SER A 115 7.85 1.80 -20.05
CA SER A 115 8.77 2.44 -20.99
C SER A 115 8.11 3.57 -21.78
N TRP A 116 7.28 4.36 -21.08
CA TRP A 116 6.45 5.44 -21.60
C TRP A 116 5.53 5.03 -22.76
N GLY A 117 5.12 3.76 -22.78
CA GLY A 117 4.27 3.20 -23.83
C GLY A 117 5.02 2.91 -25.13
N GLN A 118 6.36 2.86 -25.13
CA GLN A 118 7.16 2.51 -26.30
C GLN A 118 6.66 1.25 -26.99
N ARG A 119 6.38 0.19 -26.22
CA ARG A 119 5.92 -1.10 -26.75
C ARG A 119 4.49 -1.03 -27.27
N LEU A 120 3.63 -0.23 -26.63
CA LEU A 120 2.23 -0.03 -27.05
C LEU A 120 2.13 0.75 -28.38
N PHE A 121 2.96 1.77 -28.55
CA PHE A 121 2.92 2.65 -29.72
C PHE A 121 3.98 2.33 -30.77
N ASN A 122 4.85 1.34 -30.49
CA ASN A 122 5.91 0.84 -31.36
C ASN A 122 6.80 1.96 -31.94
N PHE A 123 7.12 2.97 -31.14
CA PHE A 123 8.06 4.01 -31.54
C PHE A 123 9.50 3.60 -31.19
N PRO A 124 10.51 4.01 -31.98
CA PRO A 124 11.89 3.64 -31.72
C PRO A 124 12.48 4.42 -30.54
N SER A 125 13.37 3.77 -29.79
CA SER A 125 14.23 4.44 -28.81
C SER A 125 15.17 5.43 -29.49
N SER A 126 15.45 6.54 -28.81
CA SER A 126 16.46 7.50 -29.29
C SER A 126 17.86 6.89 -29.22
N GLU A 127 18.81 7.47 -29.96
CA GLU A 127 20.22 7.04 -29.94
C GLU A 127 20.80 7.02 -28.52
N PHE A 128 20.41 7.98 -27.67
CA PHE A 128 20.84 8.02 -26.28
C PHE A 128 20.46 6.74 -25.51
N PHE A 129 19.19 6.33 -25.63
CA PHE A 129 18.65 5.15 -24.96
C PHE A 129 19.16 3.87 -25.59
N PHE A 130 19.17 3.77 -26.92
CA PHE A 130 19.70 2.59 -27.62
C PHE A 130 21.14 2.23 -27.21
N LEU A 131 21.97 3.24 -26.92
CA LEU A 131 23.38 3.02 -26.55
C LEU A 131 23.61 2.74 -25.06
N ARG A 132 22.63 3.01 -24.18
CA ARG A 132 22.84 3.03 -22.72
C ARG A 132 21.81 2.24 -21.91
N ASN A 133 20.63 2.06 -22.47
CA ASN A 133 19.55 1.31 -21.86
C ASN A 133 19.78 -0.18 -22.13
N TYR A 134 19.85 -1.01 -21.08
CA TYR A 134 20.16 -2.42 -21.26
C TYR A 134 19.05 -3.21 -21.97
N GLN A 135 17.83 -2.68 -21.99
CA GLN A 135 16.65 -3.25 -22.67
C GLN A 135 16.32 -2.55 -24.00
N ASN A 136 17.15 -1.60 -24.44
CA ASN A 136 16.86 -0.74 -25.61
C ASN A 136 15.54 0.03 -25.50
N GLU A 137 15.16 0.43 -24.29
CA GLU A 137 13.90 1.12 -23.99
C GLU A 137 14.06 2.62 -23.70
N THR A 138 12.96 3.36 -23.79
CA THR A 138 12.87 4.81 -23.57
C THR A 138 12.48 5.11 -22.13
N ASN A 139 13.11 4.44 -21.17
CA ASN A 139 12.96 4.72 -19.74
C ASN A 139 14.33 4.98 -19.11
N LEU A 140 14.32 5.76 -18.04
CA LEU A 140 15.50 6.11 -17.27
C LEU A 140 15.89 4.98 -16.32
N HIS A 141 14.93 4.22 -15.78
CA HIS A 141 15.23 3.16 -14.82
C HIS A 141 16.07 2.02 -15.40
N ASN A 142 16.08 1.83 -16.74
CA ASN A 142 16.91 0.82 -17.40
C ASN A 142 18.25 1.38 -17.94
N LEU A 143 18.60 2.62 -17.62
CA LEU A 143 19.93 3.20 -17.95
C LEU A 143 21.04 2.73 -17.00
N LEU A 144 20.67 2.25 -15.82
CA LEU A 144 21.61 1.69 -14.86
C LEU A 144 21.28 0.20 -14.71
N PRO A 145 22.25 -0.72 -14.84
CA PRO A 145 22.00 -2.11 -14.49
C PRO A 145 21.60 -2.17 -13.02
N LEU A 146 20.33 -2.51 -12.76
CA LEU A 146 19.77 -2.66 -11.40
C LEU A 146 20.63 -3.60 -10.55
N GLU A 147 21.37 -4.53 -11.17
CA GLU A 147 22.31 -5.42 -10.47
C GLU A 147 23.42 -4.70 -9.66
N SER A 148 23.69 -3.41 -9.90
CA SER A 148 24.87 -2.76 -9.30
C SER A 148 24.63 -1.92 -8.04
N ASN A 149 23.39 -1.48 -7.70
CA ASN A 149 23.09 -0.79 -6.44
C ASN A 149 21.58 -0.47 -6.26
N LEU A 150 20.74 -1.48 -6.04
CA LEU A 150 19.30 -1.29 -5.70
C LEU A 150 19.07 -0.75 -4.28
N ILE A 151 20.04 -0.95 -3.38
CA ILE A 151 19.93 -0.65 -1.94
C ILE A 151 19.56 0.82 -1.67
N PRO A 152 20.17 1.85 -2.30
CA PRO A 152 19.84 3.24 -2.05
C PRO A 152 18.41 3.61 -2.47
N TYR A 153 17.91 3.06 -3.56
CA TYR A 153 16.54 3.29 -4.03
C TYR A 153 15.52 2.73 -3.06
N TYR A 154 15.74 1.50 -2.56
CA TYR A 154 14.87 0.92 -1.53
C TYR A 154 14.95 1.67 -0.21
N ILE A 155 16.14 2.12 0.21
CA ILE A 155 16.28 2.93 1.43
C ILE A 155 15.51 4.25 1.26
N ALA A 156 15.59 4.89 0.10
CA ALA A 156 14.86 6.13 -0.16
C ALA A 156 13.33 5.90 -0.18
N ALA A 157 12.85 4.86 -0.86
CA ALA A 157 11.44 4.48 -0.87
C ALA A 157 10.94 4.08 0.54
N PHE A 158 11.77 3.36 1.29
CA PHE A 158 11.52 2.98 2.68
C PHE A 158 11.39 4.20 3.59
N VAL A 159 12.36 5.11 3.56
CA VAL A 159 12.35 6.35 4.35
C VAL A 159 11.15 7.21 3.98
N LEU A 160 10.84 7.35 2.69
CA LEU A 160 9.65 8.06 2.24
C LEU A 160 8.37 7.40 2.78
N GLY A 161 8.29 6.07 2.74
CA GLY A 161 7.18 5.30 3.33
C GLY A 161 7.04 5.47 4.85
N VAL A 162 8.15 5.55 5.61
CA VAL A 162 8.13 5.87 7.05
C VAL A 162 7.58 7.28 7.27
N VAL A 163 8.08 8.26 6.52
CA VAL A 163 7.68 9.66 6.67
C VAL A 163 6.21 9.84 6.33
N LEU A 164 5.74 9.23 5.25
CA LEU A 164 4.33 9.24 4.85
C LEU A 164 3.45 8.53 5.89
N ASN A 165 3.90 7.43 6.48
CA ASN A 165 3.19 6.77 7.59
C ASN A 165 3.13 7.65 8.84
N ALA A 166 4.22 8.34 9.20
CA ALA A 166 4.25 9.23 10.35
C ALA A 166 3.33 10.45 10.18
N ILE A 167 3.32 11.04 8.98
CA ILE A 167 2.39 12.11 8.60
C ILE A 167 0.97 11.60 8.66
N GLY A 168 0.74 10.44 8.05
CA GLY A 168 -0.54 9.82 8.00
C GLY A 168 -1.11 9.54 9.40
N PHE A 169 -0.33 8.92 10.28
CA PHE A 169 -0.75 8.60 11.65
C PHE A 169 -1.30 9.83 12.38
N LYS A 170 -0.68 11.01 12.18
CA LYS A 170 -1.18 12.29 12.72
C LYS A 170 -2.53 12.74 12.12
N LEU A 171 -2.82 12.32 10.90
CA LEU A 171 -4.05 12.64 10.15
C LEU A 171 -5.16 11.59 10.31
N THR A 172 -4.92 10.46 10.99
CA THR A 172 -6.02 9.53 11.30
C THR A 172 -6.74 9.97 12.57
N PRO A 173 -8.07 10.13 12.51
CA PRO A 173 -8.86 10.39 13.70
C PRO A 173 -8.64 9.33 14.78
N SER A 174 -8.54 9.77 16.03
CA SER A 174 -8.43 8.89 17.19
C SER A 174 -9.49 7.79 17.17
N GLY A 175 -9.06 6.53 17.27
CA GLY A 175 -9.93 5.35 17.26
C GLY A 175 -10.11 4.65 15.91
N GLN A 176 -9.57 5.19 14.80
CA GLN A 176 -9.48 4.44 13.54
C GLN A 176 -8.16 3.68 13.43
N LYS A 177 -8.23 2.40 13.01
CA LYS A 177 -7.03 1.59 12.75
C LYS A 177 -6.30 2.11 11.52
N TRP A 178 -4.97 2.07 11.56
CA TRP A 178 -4.05 2.51 10.51
C TRP A 178 -3.53 1.29 9.70
N PRO A 179 -4.26 0.79 8.69
CA PRO A 179 -3.88 -0.43 7.96
C PRO A 179 -2.56 -0.31 7.18
N VAL A 180 -2.11 0.92 6.92
CA VAL A 180 -0.86 1.17 6.18
C VAL A 180 0.37 0.84 7.03
N ALA A 181 0.25 0.85 8.37
CA ALA A 181 1.32 0.36 9.24
C ALA A 181 1.51 -1.14 9.04
N ASP A 182 0.43 -1.90 8.86
CA ASP A 182 0.51 -3.35 8.63
C ASP A 182 1.14 -3.65 7.28
N MET A 183 0.76 -2.91 6.23
CA MET A 183 1.37 -3.02 4.91
C MET A 183 2.86 -2.66 4.92
N PHE A 184 3.23 -1.64 5.69
CA PHE A 184 4.62 -1.18 5.83
C PHE A 184 5.47 -2.16 6.65
N ILE A 185 4.92 -2.71 7.74
CA ILE A 185 5.56 -3.77 8.53
C ILE A 185 5.74 -5.02 7.66
N SER A 186 4.74 -5.38 6.85
CA SER A 186 4.89 -6.45 5.86
C SER A 186 6.04 -6.15 4.90
N SER A 187 6.11 -4.97 4.28
CA SER A 187 7.23 -4.58 3.41
C SER A 187 8.60 -4.63 4.10
N LEU A 188 8.67 -4.31 5.40
CA LEU A 188 9.90 -4.43 6.20
C LEU A 188 10.33 -5.88 6.43
N ILE A 189 9.38 -6.74 6.79
CA ILE A 189 9.62 -8.18 6.95
C ILE A 189 10.06 -8.77 5.61
N MET A 190 9.49 -8.29 4.50
CA MET A 190 9.91 -8.64 3.15
C MET A 190 11.34 -8.21 2.87
N ALA A 191 11.70 -6.94 3.07
CA ALA A 191 13.07 -6.47 2.89
C ALA A 191 14.08 -7.29 3.72
N ALA A 192 13.70 -7.73 4.92
CA ALA A 192 14.52 -8.64 5.72
C ALA A 192 14.63 -10.05 5.09
N PHE A 193 13.53 -10.58 4.55
CA PHE A 193 13.50 -11.89 3.87
C PHE A 193 14.35 -11.94 2.60
N TYR A 194 14.46 -10.83 1.86
CA TYR A 194 15.32 -10.69 0.68
C TYR A 194 16.76 -11.17 0.91
N PHE A 195 17.34 -10.83 2.07
CA PHE A 195 18.71 -11.22 2.42
C PHE A 195 18.90 -12.73 2.62
N PHE A 196 17.82 -13.48 2.82
CA PHE A 196 17.85 -14.93 2.99
C PHE A 196 17.52 -15.70 1.71
N LEU A 197 17.17 -15.00 0.62
CA LEU A 197 16.83 -15.64 -0.65
C LEU A 197 18.06 -15.94 -1.50
N PRO A 198 18.07 -17.08 -2.23
CA PRO A 198 19.02 -17.31 -3.31
C PRO A 198 18.99 -16.18 -4.34
N MET A 199 20.16 -15.78 -4.86
CA MET A 199 20.29 -14.71 -5.87
C MET A 199 19.37 -14.92 -7.09
N SER A 200 19.18 -16.16 -7.53
CA SER A 200 18.29 -16.49 -8.66
C SER A 200 16.83 -16.11 -8.44
N GLN A 201 16.42 -15.82 -7.20
CA GLN A 201 15.05 -15.49 -6.85
C GLN A 201 14.86 -14.01 -6.53
N HIS A 202 15.93 -13.21 -6.53
CA HIS A 202 15.87 -11.80 -6.17
C HIS A 202 15.03 -10.99 -7.15
N ILE A 203 15.02 -11.34 -8.43
CA ILE A 203 14.20 -10.65 -9.44
C ILE A 203 12.69 -10.86 -9.21
N TYR A 204 12.25 -12.08 -8.94
CA TYR A 204 10.84 -12.37 -8.64
C TYR A 204 10.39 -11.72 -7.33
N PHE A 205 11.29 -11.69 -6.35
CA PHE A 205 11.07 -11.00 -5.10
C PHE A 205 10.82 -9.51 -5.31
N TYR A 206 11.69 -8.91 -6.13
CA TYR A 206 11.71 -7.51 -6.45
C TYR A 206 10.38 -7.06 -7.07
N GLU A 207 9.99 -7.69 -8.17
CA GLU A 207 8.77 -7.39 -8.91
C GLU A 207 7.51 -7.43 -8.03
N TYR A 208 7.42 -8.47 -7.19
CA TYR A 208 6.31 -8.60 -6.26
C TYR A 208 6.34 -7.53 -5.16
N THR A 209 7.53 -7.22 -4.64
CA THR A 209 7.70 -6.23 -3.58
C THR A 209 7.32 -4.84 -4.08
N GLU A 210 7.72 -4.48 -5.30
CA GLU A 210 7.33 -3.22 -5.93
C GLU A 210 5.81 -3.15 -6.14
N LEU A 211 5.22 -4.20 -6.71
CA LEU A 211 3.77 -4.28 -6.89
C LEU A 211 3.03 -4.09 -5.56
N TRP A 212 3.51 -4.73 -4.49
CA TRP A 212 2.93 -4.61 -3.16
C TRP A 212 3.08 -3.19 -2.57
N ILE A 213 4.24 -2.56 -2.76
CA ILE A 213 4.48 -1.16 -2.37
C ILE A 213 3.52 -0.24 -3.12
N TYR A 214 3.38 -0.38 -4.43
CA TYR A 214 2.50 0.47 -5.24
C TYR A 214 1.03 0.29 -4.87
N ALA A 215 0.58 -0.96 -4.64
CA ALA A 215 -0.76 -1.23 -4.14
C ALA A 215 -1.00 -0.61 -2.75
N SER A 216 0.01 -0.64 -1.87
CA SER A 216 -0.04 -0.02 -0.54
C SER A 216 -0.18 1.50 -0.60
N ILE A 217 0.61 2.15 -1.45
CA ILE A 217 0.55 3.60 -1.67
C ILE A 217 -0.81 3.99 -2.26
N PHE A 218 -1.37 3.19 -3.18
CA PHE A 218 -2.71 3.41 -3.72
C PHE A 218 -3.78 3.37 -2.63
N ILE A 219 -3.82 2.30 -1.83
CA ILE A 219 -4.77 2.13 -0.73
C ILE A 219 -4.63 3.28 0.28
N TYR A 220 -3.40 3.69 0.58
CA TYR A 220 -3.11 4.82 1.46
C TYR A 220 -3.70 6.13 0.91
N THR A 221 -3.48 6.41 -0.36
CA THR A 221 -3.95 7.63 -1.01
C THR A 221 -5.48 7.70 -1.06
N VAL A 222 -6.15 6.58 -1.31
CA VAL A 222 -7.63 6.46 -1.23
C VAL A 222 -8.13 6.71 0.19
N ARG A 223 -7.42 6.23 1.21
CA ARG A 223 -7.76 6.44 2.61
C ARG A 223 -7.65 7.91 3.01
N ILE A 224 -6.55 8.58 2.64
CA ILE A 224 -6.38 10.02 2.86
C ILE A 224 -7.56 10.79 2.25
N ARG A 225 -7.89 10.50 0.99
CA ARG A 225 -9.04 11.12 0.31
C ARG A 225 -10.33 10.92 1.10
N LYS A 226 -10.61 9.70 1.57
CA LYS A 226 -11.81 9.40 2.35
C LYS A 226 -11.85 10.19 3.66
N ASN A 227 -10.74 10.27 4.38
CA ASN A 227 -10.66 11.00 5.64
C ASN A 227 -10.89 12.50 5.44
N LEU A 228 -10.24 13.11 4.45
CA LEU A 228 -10.44 14.52 4.10
C LEU A 228 -11.89 14.83 3.68
N LEU A 229 -12.56 13.90 2.99
CA LEU A 229 -13.99 14.06 2.66
C LEU A 229 -14.88 14.02 3.91
N VAL A 230 -14.55 13.18 4.89
CA VAL A 230 -15.29 13.10 6.16
C VAL A 230 -15.06 14.36 7.01
N GLU A 231 -13.84 14.87 7.08
CA GLU A 231 -13.50 16.09 7.84
C GLU A 231 -14.19 17.33 7.27
N ASN A 232 -14.13 17.53 5.96
CA ASN A 232 -14.84 18.63 5.30
C ASN A 232 -16.35 18.58 5.54
N ASN A 233 -16.95 17.38 5.57
CA ASN A 233 -18.38 17.21 5.85
C ASN A 233 -18.76 17.46 7.32
N ARG A 234 -17.80 17.38 8.25
CA ARG A 234 -18.03 17.63 9.68
C ARG A 234 -17.88 19.10 10.07
N GLY A 235 -17.51 19.98 9.13
CA GLY A 235 -17.33 21.42 9.40
C GLY A 235 -16.19 21.71 10.38
N VAL A 236 -15.25 20.78 10.56
CA VAL A 236 -14.09 20.94 11.44
C VAL A 236 -12.91 21.43 10.61
N LEU A 237 -12.99 22.68 10.14
CA LEU A 237 -11.86 23.49 9.67
C LEU A 237 -12.15 24.96 9.92
#